data_AF-A0A1N7H4T4-F1
#
_entry.id   AF-A0A1N7H4T4-F1
#
_cell.length_a   1.000
_cell.length_b   1.000
_cell.length_c   1.000
_cell.angle_alpha   90.00
_cell.angle_beta   90.00
_cell.angle_gamma   90.00
#
_symmetry.space_group_name_H-M   'P 1'
#
loop_
_entity.id
_entity.type
_entity.pdbx_description
1 polymer ?
#
loop_
_entity_poly.entity_id
_entity_poly.type
_entity_poly.pdbx_seq_one_letter_code
_entity_poly.pdbx_strand_id
1 'polypeptide(L)'
;MAGSENGRGAAAVHTARHRADGTAARAGDYVWALVRISIGWVFLWAFLDKAFGWGFSTPADQAWIRGASPTTGYLKGTARKPLGAVFSPLAGYAWADWLFMIGLLGVGVALILGIGLRLTAVLGGLLLLLMWAAELPPEHNPFMDYRLLYTLVIVGLALINAGDTLGIGRWWGNTALVRRYPFLK
;
A
#
# COMPACT_ATOMS: atom_id res chain seq x y z
N MET A 1 24.58 -43.95 35.72
CA MET A 1 24.56 -43.69 34.25
C MET A 1 23.28 -42.97 33.76
N ALA A 2 22.43 -42.38 34.63
CA ALA A 2 21.14 -41.80 34.23
C ALA A 2 21.14 -40.31 33.80
N GLY A 3 22.30 -39.63 33.80
CA GLY A 3 22.37 -38.18 33.56
C GLY A 3 22.52 -37.73 32.09
N SER A 4 22.92 -38.62 31.18
CA SER A 4 23.24 -38.25 29.79
C SER A 4 22.03 -38.27 28.84
N GLU A 5 20.99 -39.04 29.14
CA GLU A 5 19.78 -39.15 28.32
C GLU A 5 18.88 -37.91 28.44
N ASN A 6 18.79 -37.34 29.65
CA ASN A 6 18.00 -36.13 29.92
C ASN A 6 18.53 -34.89 29.18
N GLY A 7 19.86 -34.78 29.02
CA GLY A 7 20.49 -33.67 28.27
C GLY A 7 20.25 -33.73 26.76
N ARG A 8 20.17 -34.94 26.19
CA ARG A 8 19.89 -35.14 24.75
C ARG A 8 18.43 -34.82 24.40
N GLY A 9 17.49 -35.18 25.28
CA GLY A 9 16.08 -34.83 25.14
C GLY A 9 15.85 -33.31 25.16
N ALA A 10 16.45 -32.60 26.12
CA ALA A 10 16.33 -31.14 26.22
C ALA A 10 16.91 -30.41 25.00
N ALA A 11 18.06 -30.86 24.48
CA ALA A 11 18.67 -30.29 23.29
C ALA A 11 17.83 -30.52 22.02
N ALA A 12 17.22 -31.70 21.86
CA ALA A 12 16.36 -32.00 20.73
C ALA A 12 15.07 -31.14 20.73
N VAL A 13 14.46 -30.96 21.91
CA VAL A 13 13.27 -30.11 22.08
C VAL A 13 13.60 -28.65 21.79
N HIS A 14 14.73 -28.13 22.29
CA HIS A 14 15.15 -26.76 22.03
C HIS A 14 15.45 -26.50 20.54
N THR A 15 16.03 -27.48 19.84
CA THR A 15 16.31 -27.41 18.39
C THR A 15 15.02 -27.46 17.57
N ALA A 16 14.07 -28.32 17.95
CA ALA A 16 12.77 -28.43 17.29
C ALA A 16 11.95 -27.13 17.44
N ARG A 17 11.97 -26.53 18.64
CA ARG A 17 11.30 -25.25 18.92
C ARG A 17 11.90 -24.12 18.09
N HIS A 18 13.23 -23.98 18.04
CA HIS A 18 13.90 -22.99 17.18
C HIS A 18 13.58 -23.16 15.68
N ARG A 19 13.46 -24.40 15.19
CA ARG A 19 13.04 -24.65 13.79
C ARG A 19 11.57 -24.29 13.56
N ALA A 20 10.69 -24.61 14.50
CA ALA A 20 9.27 -24.25 14.42
C ALA A 20 9.10 -22.71 14.44
N ASP A 21 9.78 -22.02 15.36
CA ASP A 21 9.81 -20.57 15.48
C ASP A 21 10.36 -19.92 14.19
N GLY A 22 11.44 -20.48 13.64
CA GLY A 22 12.01 -20.01 12.37
C GLY A 22 11.14 -20.28 11.14
N THR A 23 10.32 -21.33 11.16
CA THR A 23 9.37 -21.64 10.07
C THR A 23 8.15 -20.71 10.13
N ALA A 24 7.61 -20.48 11.34
CA ALA A 24 6.51 -19.56 11.57
C ALA A 24 6.88 -18.11 11.19
N ALA A 25 8.10 -17.67 11.55
CA ALA A 25 8.61 -16.36 11.15
C ALA A 25 8.66 -16.19 9.62
N ARG A 26 9.19 -17.19 8.90
CA ARG A 26 9.25 -17.17 7.42
C ARG A 26 7.86 -17.18 6.79
N ALA A 27 6.92 -17.97 7.31
CA ALA A 27 5.55 -17.99 6.81
C ALA A 27 4.88 -16.61 6.98
N GLY A 28 5.09 -15.95 8.13
CA GLY A 28 4.63 -14.58 8.38
C GLY A 28 5.19 -13.58 7.37
N ASP A 29 6.49 -13.65 7.08
CA ASP A 29 7.14 -12.76 6.10
C ASP A 29 6.53 -12.91 4.69
N TYR A 30 6.21 -14.15 4.28
CA TYR A 30 5.55 -14.40 2.99
C TYR A 30 4.13 -13.87 2.95
N VAL A 31 3.36 -14.01 4.03
CA VAL A 31 2.00 -13.44 4.12
C VAL A 31 2.06 -11.92 3.98
N TRP A 32 2.96 -11.25 4.70
CA TRP A 32 3.11 -9.79 4.59
C TRP A 32 3.58 -9.35 3.21
N ALA A 33 4.45 -10.12 2.57
CA ALA A 33 4.85 -9.87 1.20
C ALA A 33 3.69 -10.02 0.21
N LEU A 34 2.82 -11.02 0.40
CA LEU A 34 1.64 -11.22 -0.43
C LEU A 34 0.61 -10.11 -0.21
N VAL A 35 0.39 -9.68 1.04
CA VAL A 35 -0.45 -8.53 1.37
C VAL A 35 0.06 -7.26 0.69
N ARG A 36 1.37 -7.00 0.78
CA ARG A 36 2.03 -5.88 0.08
C ARG A 36 1.76 -5.89 -1.42
N ILE A 37 2.00 -7.03 -2.07
CA ILE A 37 1.77 -7.20 -3.52
C ILE A 37 0.29 -7.03 -3.86
N SER A 38 -0.61 -7.60 -3.05
CA SER A 38 -2.06 -7.51 -3.26
C SER A 38 -2.56 -6.07 -3.21
N ILE A 39 -2.12 -5.30 -2.20
CA ILE A 39 -2.47 -3.88 -2.11
C ILE A 39 -1.86 -3.11 -3.29
N GLY A 40 -0.58 -3.34 -3.60
CA GLY A 40 0.07 -2.72 -4.75
C GLY A 40 -0.65 -3.00 -6.07
N TRP A 41 -1.16 -4.22 -6.25
CA TRP A 41 -1.98 -4.60 -7.39
C TRP A 41 -3.30 -3.84 -7.44
N VAL A 42 -4.00 -3.64 -6.32
CA VAL A 42 -5.23 -2.83 -6.27
C VAL A 42 -4.97 -1.40 -6.75
N PHE A 43 -3.88 -0.78 -6.30
CA PHE A 43 -3.49 0.57 -6.75
C PHE A 43 -3.14 0.61 -8.24
N LEU A 44 -2.36 -0.36 -8.71
CA LEU A 44 -1.95 -0.45 -10.11
C LEU A 44 -3.17 -0.71 -11.02
N TRP A 45 -4.07 -1.59 -10.60
CA TRP A 45 -5.31 -1.86 -11.31
C TRP A 45 -6.20 -0.63 -11.40
N ALA A 46 -6.36 0.11 -10.29
CA ALA A 46 -7.10 1.35 -10.28
C ALA A 46 -6.51 2.40 -11.24
N PHE A 47 -5.19 2.45 -11.38
CA PHE A 47 -4.52 3.26 -12.40
C PHE A 47 -4.81 2.76 -13.82
N LEU A 48 -4.67 1.46 -14.09
CA LEU A 48 -4.90 0.88 -15.42
C LEU A 48 -6.34 1.09 -15.89
N ASP A 49 -7.32 0.82 -15.03
CA ASP A 49 -8.73 1.02 -15.37
C ASP A 49 -9.03 2.49 -15.63
N LYS A 50 -8.49 3.43 -14.83
CA LYS A 50 -8.66 4.87 -15.08
C LYS A 50 -7.92 5.37 -16.31
N ALA A 51 -6.75 4.80 -16.59
CA ALA A 51 -5.95 5.17 -17.75
C ALA A 51 -6.64 4.75 -19.04
N PHE A 52 -7.08 3.50 -19.13
CA PHE A 52 -7.58 2.89 -20.36
C PHE A 52 -9.11 2.82 -20.48
N GLY A 53 -9.84 2.90 -19.37
CA GLY A 53 -11.31 2.82 -19.33
C GLY A 53 -11.83 1.45 -19.75
N TRP A 54 -11.44 0.38 -19.04
CA TRP A 54 -11.87 -0.98 -19.36
C TRP A 54 -13.30 -1.30 -18.93
N GLY A 55 -13.99 -0.35 -18.27
CA GLY A 55 -15.40 -0.48 -17.93
C GLY A 55 -15.67 -1.18 -16.59
N PHE A 56 -14.63 -1.46 -15.79
CA PHE A 56 -14.84 -2.03 -14.45
C PHE A 56 -15.32 -0.98 -13.47
N SER A 57 -14.58 0.11 -13.32
CA SER A 57 -14.97 1.29 -12.55
C SER A 57 -14.98 2.55 -13.41
N THR A 58 -14.19 2.58 -14.48
CA THR A 58 -14.11 3.68 -15.42
C THR A 58 -14.68 3.26 -16.79
N PRO A 59 -15.84 3.80 -17.19
CA PRO A 59 -16.37 3.65 -18.54
C PRO A 59 -15.35 4.06 -19.61
N ALA A 60 -15.43 3.47 -20.80
CA ALA A 60 -14.44 3.71 -21.86
C ALA A 60 -14.38 5.17 -22.33
N ASP A 61 -15.49 5.91 -22.26
CA ASP A 61 -15.57 7.36 -22.55
C ASP A 61 -14.99 8.24 -21.44
N GLN A 62 -14.80 7.68 -20.24
CA GLN A 62 -14.21 8.34 -19.06
C GLN A 62 -12.72 7.99 -18.89
N ALA A 63 -12.08 7.39 -19.89
CA ALA A 63 -10.66 7.03 -19.85
C ALA A 63 -9.75 8.27 -19.86
N TRP A 64 -8.69 8.26 -19.05
CA TRP A 64 -7.74 9.37 -18.96
C TRP A 64 -7.03 9.64 -20.30
N ILE A 65 -6.67 8.58 -21.04
CA ILE A 65 -6.05 8.71 -22.37
C ILE A 65 -6.98 9.39 -23.40
N ARG A 66 -8.28 9.47 -23.12
CA ARG A 66 -9.28 10.17 -23.95
C ARG A 66 -9.55 11.60 -23.47
N GLY A 67 -8.76 12.10 -22.52
CA GLY A 67 -8.86 13.46 -21.98
C GLY A 67 -9.89 13.62 -20.85
N ALA A 68 -10.49 12.53 -20.38
CA ALA A 68 -11.36 12.59 -19.20
C ALA A 68 -10.53 12.78 -17.92
N SER A 69 -11.13 13.41 -16.91
CA SER A 69 -10.46 13.72 -15.64
C SER A 69 -10.71 12.62 -14.59
N PRO A 70 -9.68 11.86 -14.16
CA PRO A 70 -9.83 10.76 -13.21
C PRO A 70 -10.33 11.20 -11.83
N THR A 71 -10.07 12.46 -11.45
CA THR A 71 -10.47 12.99 -10.13
C THR A 71 -11.81 13.73 -10.17
N THR A 72 -12.23 14.22 -11.34
CA THR A 72 -13.46 15.03 -11.45
C THR A 72 -14.71 14.29 -10.98
N GLY A 73 -14.88 13.03 -11.36
CA GLY A 73 -16.04 12.24 -10.92
C GLY A 73 -16.08 12.07 -9.40
N TYR A 74 -14.91 11.78 -8.80
CA TYR A 74 -14.76 11.63 -7.35
C TYR A 74 -15.01 12.95 -6.62
N LEU A 75 -14.33 14.02 -7.02
CA LEU A 75 -14.36 15.32 -6.35
C LEU A 75 -15.68 16.07 -6.55
N LYS A 76 -16.33 15.99 -7.73
CA LYS A 76 -17.68 16.56 -7.91
C LYS A 76 -18.74 15.83 -7.07
N GLY A 77 -18.56 14.52 -6.83
CA GLY A 77 -19.39 13.77 -5.90
C GLY A 77 -19.35 14.29 -4.46
N THR A 78 -18.31 15.05 -4.11
CA THR A 78 -18.14 15.65 -2.77
C THR A 78 -18.82 17.00 -2.60
N ALA A 79 -19.41 17.59 -3.66
CA ALA A 79 -20.02 18.92 -3.59
C ALA A 79 -21.17 19.02 -2.56
N ARG A 80 -21.83 17.90 -2.26
CA ARG A 80 -22.90 17.82 -1.24
C ARG A 80 -22.38 17.39 0.14
N LYS A 81 -21.09 17.15 0.27
CA LYS A 81 -20.43 16.67 1.50
C LYS A 81 -19.87 17.85 2.30
N PRO A 82 -19.65 17.70 3.63
CA PRO A 82 -19.22 18.79 4.50
C PRO A 82 -17.89 19.43 4.08
N LEU A 83 -16.99 18.65 3.47
CA LEU A 83 -15.70 19.14 2.96
C LEU A 83 -15.74 19.49 1.46
N GLY A 84 -16.91 19.49 0.83
CA GLY A 84 -17.08 19.77 -0.59
C GLY A 84 -16.56 21.14 -1.02
N ALA A 85 -16.59 22.14 -0.14
CA ALA A 85 -16.05 23.48 -0.42
C ALA A 85 -14.52 23.50 -0.61
N VAL A 86 -13.80 22.53 -0.05
CA VAL A 86 -12.34 22.39 -0.20
C VAL A 86 -12.00 21.52 -1.42
N PHE A 87 -12.76 20.45 -1.64
CA PHE A 87 -12.46 19.43 -2.66
C PHE A 87 -13.10 19.68 -4.03
N SER A 88 -14.28 20.30 -4.10
CA SER A 88 -14.95 20.59 -5.37
C SER A 88 -14.19 21.59 -6.26
N PRO A 89 -13.54 22.65 -5.72
CA PRO A 89 -12.73 23.53 -6.56
C PRO A 89 -11.51 22.82 -7.16
N LEU A 90 -11.00 21.78 -6.50
CA LEU A 90 -9.89 20.97 -7.02
C LEU A 90 -10.31 20.09 -8.21
N ALA A 91 -11.61 19.85 -8.38
CA ALA A 91 -12.16 19.03 -9.45
C ALA A 91 -11.98 19.70 -10.82
N GLY A 92 -11.34 18.99 -11.75
CA GLY A 92 -11.15 19.46 -13.13
C GLY A 92 -9.83 20.18 -13.39
N TYR A 93 -8.97 20.33 -12.38
CA TYR A 93 -7.60 20.77 -12.63
C TYR A 93 -6.72 19.60 -13.10
N ALA A 94 -6.11 19.77 -14.28
CA ALA A 94 -5.22 18.77 -14.85
C ALA A 94 -4.07 18.37 -13.91
N TRP A 95 -3.52 19.31 -13.12
CA TRP A 95 -2.44 19.00 -12.18
C TRP A 95 -2.89 18.03 -11.08
N ALA A 96 -4.14 18.11 -10.62
CA ALA A 96 -4.70 17.20 -9.62
C ALA A 96 -4.86 15.79 -10.20
N ASP A 97 -5.28 15.71 -11.47
CA ASP A 97 -5.37 14.43 -12.21
C ASP A 97 -4.00 13.78 -12.39
N TRP A 98 -2.99 14.55 -12.79
CA TRP A 98 -1.61 14.06 -12.91
C TRP A 98 -1.08 13.59 -11.56
N LEU A 99 -1.27 14.37 -10.49
CA LEU A 99 -0.82 14.01 -9.15
C LEU A 99 -1.50 12.74 -8.65
N PHE A 100 -2.80 12.59 -8.89
CA PHE A 100 -3.56 11.41 -8.52
C PHE A 100 -3.10 10.17 -9.30
N MET A 101 -2.93 10.28 -10.62
CA MET A 101 -2.47 9.16 -11.46
C MET A 101 -1.03 8.75 -11.16
N ILE A 102 -0.12 9.71 -10.97
CA ILE A 102 1.25 9.45 -10.53
C ILE A 102 1.26 8.83 -9.13
N GLY A 103 0.38 9.30 -8.24
CA GLY A 103 0.21 8.73 -6.90
C GLY A 103 -0.21 7.26 -6.95
N LEU A 104 -1.24 6.91 -7.73
CA LEU A 104 -1.70 5.53 -7.89
C LEU A 104 -0.61 4.64 -8.50
N LEU A 105 0.01 5.08 -9.60
CA LEU A 105 1.06 4.32 -10.28
C LEU A 105 2.29 4.15 -9.38
N GLY A 106 2.76 5.25 -8.78
CA GLY A 106 3.94 5.28 -7.92
C GLY A 106 3.77 4.41 -6.68
N VAL A 107 2.64 4.52 -5.98
CA VAL A 107 2.33 3.69 -4.82
C VAL A 107 2.17 2.22 -5.22
N GLY A 108 1.44 1.93 -6.30
CA GLY A 108 1.24 0.56 -6.77
C GLY A 108 2.55 -0.14 -7.14
N VAL A 109 3.39 0.52 -7.94
CA VAL A 109 4.71 0.01 -8.34
C VAL A 109 5.66 -0.12 -7.14
N ALA A 110 5.70 0.89 -6.26
CA ALA A 110 6.54 0.85 -5.08
C ALA A 110 6.16 -0.29 -4.12
N LEU A 111 4.86 -0.54 -3.94
CA LEU A 111 4.37 -1.68 -3.16
C LEU A 111 4.72 -3.00 -3.84
N ILE A 112 4.48 -3.19 -5.13
CA ILE A 112 4.78 -4.45 -5.84
C ILE A 112 6.28 -4.75 -5.81
N LEU A 113 7.12 -3.76 -6.14
CA LEU A 113 8.57 -3.91 -6.16
C LEU A 113 9.18 -3.96 -4.74
N GLY A 114 8.52 -3.35 -3.76
CA GLY A 114 8.98 -3.31 -2.37
C GLY A 114 10.09 -2.28 -2.16
N ILE A 115 10.04 -1.18 -2.91
CA ILE A 115 11.02 -0.09 -2.86
C ILE A 115 10.39 1.15 -2.25
N GLY A 116 11.14 1.90 -1.45
CA GLY A 116 10.69 3.18 -0.91
C GLY A 116 9.44 3.07 -0.04
N LEU A 117 9.30 1.99 0.73
CA LEU A 117 8.05 1.71 1.46
C LEU A 117 7.69 2.82 2.45
N ARG A 118 8.67 3.50 3.03
CA ARG A 118 8.43 4.68 3.89
C ARG A 118 7.82 5.84 3.11
N LEU A 119 8.35 6.14 1.92
CA LEU A 119 7.79 7.17 1.05
C LEU A 119 6.39 6.76 0.58
N THR A 120 6.20 5.49 0.24
CA THR A 120 4.88 4.92 -0.11
C THR A 120 3.89 5.03 1.05
N ALA A 121 4.31 4.81 2.29
CA ALA A 121 3.45 4.99 3.45
C ALA A 121 3.03 6.45 3.66
N VAL A 122 3.94 7.40 3.45
CA VAL A 122 3.61 8.82 3.53
C VAL A 122 2.69 9.24 2.38
N LEU A 123 3.10 9.00 1.13
CA LEU A 123 2.37 9.46 -0.05
C LEU A 123 1.05 8.71 -0.26
N GLY A 124 1.08 7.37 -0.17
CA GLY A 124 -0.10 6.53 -0.30
C GLY A 124 -1.06 6.68 0.87
N GLY A 125 -0.53 6.80 2.10
CA GLY A 125 -1.33 7.10 3.27
C GLY A 125 -2.00 8.47 3.17
N LEU A 126 -1.27 9.51 2.76
CA LEU A 126 -1.85 10.84 2.54
C LEU A 126 -2.93 10.82 1.46
N LEU A 127 -2.70 10.14 0.33
CA LEU A 127 -3.68 9.98 -0.74
C LEU A 127 -4.98 9.34 -0.21
N LEU A 128 -4.86 8.20 0.49
CA LEU A 128 -6.00 7.48 1.06
C LEU A 128 -6.74 8.29 2.13
N LEU A 129 -6.01 9.04 2.96
CA LEU A 129 -6.59 9.92 3.98
C LEU A 129 -7.34 11.09 3.36
N LEU A 130 -6.79 11.72 2.32
CA LEU A 130 -7.47 12.78 1.59
C LEU A 130 -8.73 12.25 0.91
N MET A 131 -8.66 11.06 0.31
CA MET A 131 -9.83 10.40 -0.25
C MET A 131 -10.89 10.13 0.82
N TRP A 132 -10.51 9.57 1.96
CA TRP A 132 -11.41 9.34 3.09
C TRP A 132 -12.07 10.63 3.58
N ALA A 133 -11.30 11.71 3.75
CA ALA A 133 -11.81 13.01 4.18
C ALA A 133 -12.83 13.57 3.17
N ALA A 134 -12.54 13.44 1.87
CA ALA A 134 -13.41 13.91 0.80
C ALA A 134 -14.78 13.19 0.79
N GLU A 135 -14.87 11.98 1.34
CA GLU A 135 -16.08 11.15 1.34
C GLU A 135 -16.92 11.24 2.63
N LEU A 136 -16.57 12.07 3.60
CA LEU A 136 -17.36 12.23 4.83
C LEU A 136 -18.79 12.75 4.56
N PRO A 137 -19.87 12.21 5.17
CA PRO A 137 -19.90 11.03 6.03
C PRO A 137 -19.81 9.72 5.20
N PRO A 138 -19.04 8.71 5.64
CA PRO A 138 -18.93 7.44 4.92
C PRO A 138 -20.26 6.66 4.99
N GLU A 139 -20.63 6.00 3.90
CA GLU A 139 -21.95 5.37 3.76
C GLU A 139 -22.14 4.12 4.62
N HIS A 140 -21.05 3.38 4.89
CA HIS A 140 -21.13 2.05 5.52
C HIS A 140 -20.65 2.05 6.98
N ASN A 141 -19.67 2.87 7.33
CA ASN A 141 -19.11 2.94 8.68
C ASN A 141 -18.60 4.35 8.99
N PRO A 142 -19.09 5.00 10.06
CA PRO A 142 -18.73 6.39 10.37
C PRO A 142 -17.27 6.59 10.78
N PHE A 143 -16.55 5.52 11.14
CA PHE A 143 -15.17 5.61 11.58
C PHE A 143 -14.22 4.77 10.70
N MET A 144 -14.47 3.47 10.55
CA MET A 144 -13.52 2.55 9.92
C MET A 144 -13.93 2.20 8.48
N ASP A 145 -13.20 2.77 7.52
CA ASP A 145 -13.34 2.48 6.09
C ASP A 145 -12.13 1.73 5.53
N TYR A 146 -12.27 1.07 4.39
CA TYR A 146 -11.20 0.31 3.73
C TYR A 146 -9.97 1.18 3.43
N ARG A 147 -10.16 2.49 3.21
CA ARG A 147 -9.07 3.45 2.99
C ARG A 147 -8.18 3.61 4.22
N LEU A 148 -8.79 3.69 5.40
CA LEU A 148 -8.04 3.75 6.66
C LEU A 148 -7.34 2.43 6.95
N LEU A 149 -8.01 1.30 6.68
CA LEU A 149 -7.39 -0.02 6.80
C LEU A 149 -6.15 -0.13 5.89
N TYR A 150 -6.25 0.27 4.62
CA TYR A 150 -5.11 0.28 3.71
C TYR A 150 -3.99 1.22 4.17
N THR A 151 -4.32 2.41 4.68
CA THR A 151 -3.33 3.32 5.27
C THR A 151 -2.56 2.65 6.42
N LEU A 152 -3.29 2.05 7.37
CA LEU A 152 -2.69 1.32 8.49
C LEU A 152 -1.79 0.16 8.03
N VAL A 153 -2.24 -0.61 7.05
CA VAL A 153 -1.45 -1.73 6.53
C VAL A 153 -0.21 -1.25 5.80
N ILE A 154 -0.28 -0.21 4.96
CA ILE A 154 0.90 0.32 4.27
C ILE A 154 1.90 0.89 5.28
N VAL A 155 1.44 1.59 6.31
CA VAL A 155 2.30 2.05 7.41
C VAL A 155 2.94 0.87 8.14
N GLY A 156 2.16 -0.17 8.46
CA GLY A 156 2.68 -1.41 9.05
C GLY A 156 3.76 -2.07 8.20
N LEU A 157 3.53 -2.20 6.89
CA LEU A 157 4.48 -2.76 5.92
C LEU A 157 5.80 -1.97 5.87
N ALA A 158 5.73 -0.64 5.97
CA ALA A 158 6.91 0.22 6.03
C ALA A 158 7.69 0.06 7.34
N LEU A 159 6.99 -0.11 8.47
CA LEU A 159 7.63 -0.31 9.79
C LEU A 159 8.35 -1.67 9.89
N ILE A 160 7.79 -2.72 9.31
CA ILE A 160 8.37 -4.08 9.35
C ILE A 160 9.38 -4.35 8.22
N ASN A 161 9.66 -3.37 7.36
CA ASN A 161 10.50 -3.54 6.15
C ASN A 161 10.05 -4.71 5.26
N ALA A 162 8.74 -4.87 5.03
CA ALA A 162 8.19 -5.98 4.25
C ALA A 162 8.70 -6.07 2.80
N GLY A 163 9.37 -5.02 2.31
CA GLY A 163 10.00 -4.98 0.99
C GLY A 163 11.22 -5.89 0.86
N ASP A 164 11.77 -6.37 1.98
CA ASP A 164 12.89 -7.29 2.02
C ASP A 164 12.48 -8.74 1.69
N THR A 165 11.18 -9.06 1.63
CA THR A 165 10.63 -10.39 1.32
C THR A 165 9.79 -10.36 0.04
N LEU A 166 10.13 -11.24 -0.93
CA LEU A 166 9.56 -11.26 -2.30
C LEU A 166 9.56 -9.89 -3.01
N GLY A 167 10.51 -9.02 -2.66
CA GLY A 167 10.69 -7.70 -3.26
C GLY A 167 12.17 -7.43 -3.53
N ILE A 168 12.44 -6.37 -4.27
CA ILE A 168 13.81 -5.89 -4.52
C ILE A 168 14.28 -4.91 -3.44
N GLY A 169 13.57 -4.82 -2.30
CA GLY A 169 13.87 -3.89 -1.20
C GLY A 169 15.28 -4.04 -0.62
N ARG A 170 15.79 -5.27 -0.50
CA ARG A 170 17.18 -5.52 -0.07
C ARG A 170 18.22 -4.96 -1.03
N TRP A 171 17.96 -5.07 -2.34
CA TRP A 171 18.85 -4.53 -3.35
C TRP A 171 18.76 -3.00 -3.36
N TRP A 172 17.54 -2.45 -3.33
CA TRP A 172 17.26 -1.02 -3.26
C TRP A 172 17.93 -0.35 -2.05
N GLY A 173 17.78 -0.96 -0.86
CA GLY A 173 18.39 -0.47 0.38
C GLY A 173 19.92 -0.45 0.39
N ASN A 174 20.57 -1.20 -0.50
CA ASN A 174 22.02 -1.20 -0.66
C ASN A 174 22.53 -0.14 -1.65
N THR A 175 21.65 0.54 -2.37
CA THR A 175 22.01 1.62 -3.30
C THR A 175 22.59 2.82 -2.52
N ALA A 176 23.58 3.49 -3.11
CA ALA A 176 24.24 4.67 -2.51
C ALA A 176 23.25 5.77 -2.10
N LEU A 177 22.13 5.91 -2.82
CA LEU A 177 21.08 6.88 -2.53
C LEU A 177 20.32 6.57 -1.22
N VAL A 178 19.96 5.31 -0.98
CA VAL A 178 19.25 4.89 0.25
C VAL A 178 20.20 4.83 1.45
N ARG A 179 21.47 4.50 1.21
CA ARG A 179 22.53 4.62 2.25
C ARG A 179 22.75 6.06 2.68
N ARG A 180 22.62 7.03 1.75
CA ARG A 180 22.70 8.47 2.05
C ARG A 180 21.41 9.02 2.66
N TYR A 181 20.25 8.48 2.27
CA TYR A 181 18.94 8.89 2.74
C TYR A 181 18.11 7.68 3.22
N PRO A 182 18.24 7.28 4.50
CA PRO A 182 17.58 6.09 5.05
C PRO A 182 16.05 6.14 5.01
N PHE A 183 15.46 7.32 4.82
CA PHE A 183 14.02 7.49 4.67
C PHE A 183 13.49 6.97 3.32
N LEU A 184 14.36 6.73 2.32
CA LEU A 184 14.01 6.18 1.01
C LEU A 184 13.95 4.64 0.98
N LYS A 185 14.19 3.97 2.12
CA LYS A 185 13.99 2.53 2.25
C LYS A 185 12.49 2.22 2.33
#